data_AF-A0A355V8T5-F1
#
_entry.id   AF-A0A355V8T5-F1
#
_cell.length_a   1.000
_cell.length_b   1.000
_cell.length_c   1.000
_cell.angle_alpha   90.00
_cell.angle_beta   90.00
_cell.angle_gamma   90.00
#
_symmetry.space_group_name_H-M   'P 1'
#
loop_
_entity.id
_entity.type
_entity.pdbx_description
1 polymer ?
#
loop_
_entity_poly.entity_id
_entity_poly.type
_entity_poly.pdbx_seq_one_letter_code
_entity_poly.pdbx_strand_id
1 'polypeptide(L)'
;MSGSYLQRGQRCCLICGMQHSHSPGSIVDRDSEPLCSKCDSPLWSCSDGSIETEDIAHRRETVVVALEKCRAALDRVWQHSHAEFLRLIVGGGRIGDAVLAELHYLQSQGTILDYRQENRGAVLIRVRN
;
A
#
# COMPACT_ATOMS: atom_id res chain seq x y z
N MET A 1 16.96 14.75 -16.86
CA MET A 1 16.44 13.89 -15.78
C MET A 1 15.02 14.35 -15.49
N SER A 2 14.06 13.83 -16.24
CA SER A 2 12.69 14.32 -16.23
C SER A 2 11.88 13.50 -15.23
N GLY A 3 11.64 14.07 -14.05
CA GLY A 3 10.68 13.52 -13.10
C GLY A 3 9.30 13.58 -13.71
N SER A 4 8.75 12.43 -14.08
CA SER A 4 7.37 12.29 -14.49
C SER A 4 6.48 12.52 -13.27
N TYR A 5 5.96 13.73 -13.16
CA TYR A 5 4.77 14.02 -12.38
C TYR A 5 3.61 13.19 -12.96
N LEU A 6 3.38 12.00 -12.42
CA LEU A 6 2.14 11.27 -12.65
C LEU A 6 1.00 12.17 -12.19
N GLN A 7 0.23 12.69 -13.15
CA GLN A 7 -0.96 13.47 -12.89
C GLN A 7 -1.91 12.64 -12.03
N ARG A 8 -2.32 13.21 -10.88
CA ARG A 8 -3.33 12.63 -10.00
C ARG A 8 -4.60 12.34 -10.83
N GLY A 9 -4.95 11.06 -10.96
CA GLY A 9 -6.23 10.62 -11.55
C GLY A 9 -6.14 9.84 -12.87
N GLN A 10 -4.96 9.62 -13.44
CA GLN A 10 -4.79 8.73 -14.59
C GLN A 10 -3.84 7.59 -14.23
N ARG A 11 -4.38 6.37 -14.06
CA ARG A 11 -3.58 5.15 -14.00
C ARG A 11 -3.57 4.49 -15.37
N CYS A 12 -2.42 3.97 -15.76
CA CYS A 12 -2.30 3.11 -16.92
C CYS A 12 -2.13 1.65 -16.49
N CYS A 13 -2.53 0.73 -17.36
CA CYS A 13 -2.17 -0.67 -17.23
C CYS A 13 -0.64 -0.79 -17.33
N LEU A 14 0.02 -1.31 -16.29
CA LEU A 14 1.48 -1.46 -16.28
C LEU A 14 2.00 -2.43 -17.34
N ILE A 15 1.15 -3.34 -17.83
CA ILE A 15 1.56 -4.35 -18.81
C ILE A 15 1.52 -3.81 -20.24
N CYS A 16 0.46 -3.10 -20.63
CA CYS A 16 0.24 -2.68 -22.02
C CYS A 16 0.19 -1.16 -22.27
N GLY A 17 0.30 -0.36 -21.20
CA GLY A 17 0.30 1.10 -21.25
C GLY A 17 -1.06 1.76 -21.50
N MET A 18 -2.15 1.00 -21.60
CA MET A 18 -3.49 1.54 -21.84
C MET A 18 -3.92 2.45 -20.67
N GLN A 19 -4.44 3.63 -20.98
CA GLN A 19 -4.96 4.56 -19.98
C GLN A 19 -6.36 4.15 -19.51
N HIS A 20 -6.60 4.24 -18.21
CA HIS A 20 -7.90 4.01 -17.60
C HIS A 20 -8.30 5.25 -16.78
N SER A 21 -9.59 5.62 -16.84
CA SER A 21 -10.17 6.72 -16.06
C SER A 21 -10.60 6.28 -14.66
N HIS A 22 -10.58 4.98 -14.38
CA HIS A 22 -10.93 4.42 -13.09
C HIS A 22 -9.76 4.60 -12.12
N SER A 23 -10.08 4.83 -10.85
CA SER A 23 -9.13 4.74 -9.75
C SER A 23 -9.49 3.56 -8.84
N PRO A 24 -8.51 2.93 -8.19
CA PRO A 24 -8.78 1.98 -7.12
C PRO A 24 -9.68 2.60 -6.03
N GLY A 25 -10.57 1.80 -5.45
CA GLY A 25 -11.33 2.15 -4.25
C GLY A 25 -10.47 2.11 -2.99
N SER A 26 -11.04 1.77 -1.83
CA SER A 26 -10.20 1.44 -0.66
C SER A 26 -9.47 0.13 -0.88
N ILE A 27 -8.33 -0.06 -0.22
CA ILE A 27 -7.59 -1.33 -0.26
C ILE A 27 -8.39 -2.50 0.29
N VAL A 28 -9.37 -2.24 1.18
CA VAL A 28 -10.24 -3.29 1.71
C VAL A 28 -11.16 -3.90 0.65
N ASP A 29 -11.42 -3.16 -0.44
CA ASP A 29 -12.26 -3.59 -1.57
C ASP A 29 -11.42 -4.16 -2.73
N ARG A 30 -10.15 -4.53 -2.49
CA ARG A 30 -9.20 -4.92 -3.55
C ARG A 30 -9.68 -6.07 -4.44
N ASP A 31 -10.56 -6.94 -3.93
CA ASP A 31 -11.08 -8.08 -4.69
C ASP A 31 -12.03 -7.65 -5.82
N SER A 32 -12.53 -6.41 -5.79
CA SER A 32 -13.38 -5.84 -6.85
C SER A 32 -12.56 -5.24 -8.00
N GLU A 33 -11.40 -5.83 -8.29
CA GLU A 33 -10.45 -5.28 -9.25
C GLU A 33 -10.89 -5.48 -10.71
N PRO A 34 -10.97 -4.41 -11.51
CA PRO A 34 -11.21 -4.49 -12.94
C PRO A 34 -9.97 -4.98 -13.71
N LEU A 35 -10.23 -5.63 -14.84
CA LEU A 35 -9.21 -6.04 -15.79
C LEU A 35 -9.00 -4.98 -16.87
N CYS A 36 -7.79 -4.92 -17.41
CA CYS A 36 -7.48 -4.09 -18.57
C CYS A 36 -8.22 -4.59 -19.81
N SER A 37 -9.03 -3.75 -20.44
CA SER A 37 -9.79 -4.11 -21.65
C SER A 37 -8.94 -4.42 -22.90
N LYS A 38 -7.62 -4.23 -22.85
CA LYS A 38 -6.69 -4.53 -23.96
C LYS A 38 -5.91 -5.84 -23.77
N CYS A 39 -5.58 -6.21 -22.53
CA CYS A 39 -4.67 -7.33 -22.28
C CYS A 39 -5.07 -8.21 -21.09
N ASP A 40 -6.27 -7.98 -20.55
CA ASP A 40 -6.89 -8.71 -19.44
C ASP A 40 -6.06 -8.76 -18.15
N SER A 41 -4.98 -7.98 -18.07
CA SER A 41 -4.17 -7.88 -16.87
C SER A 41 -4.91 -7.10 -15.77
N PRO A 42 -4.78 -7.49 -14.49
CA PRO A 42 -5.33 -6.72 -13.38
C PRO A 42 -4.77 -5.30 -13.36
N LEU A 43 -5.62 -4.29 -13.14
CA LEU A 43 -5.20 -2.89 -13.23
C LEU A 43 -4.48 -2.35 -11.99
N TRP A 44 -4.88 -2.82 -10.82
CA TRP A 44 -4.49 -2.33 -9.50
C TRP A 44 -3.51 -3.25 -8.77
N SER A 45 -3.51 -4.56 -8.99
CA SER A 45 -2.63 -5.51 -8.30
C SER A 45 -1.24 -5.61 -8.92
N CYS A 46 -1.04 -5.13 -10.14
CA CYS A 46 0.27 -5.07 -10.77
C CYS A 46 1.15 -4.01 -10.10
N SER A 47 2.38 -4.39 -9.77
CA SER A 47 3.40 -3.49 -9.23
C SER A 47 4.49 -3.13 -10.25
N ASP A 48 5.23 -2.08 -9.91
CA ASP A 48 6.50 -1.70 -10.55
C ASP A 48 7.73 -2.14 -9.73
N GLY A 49 7.54 -2.95 -8.68
CA GLY A 49 8.60 -3.40 -7.76
C GLY A 49 9.11 -2.34 -6.77
N SER A 50 8.54 -1.13 -6.76
CA SER A 50 9.02 -0.05 -5.89
C SER A 50 8.53 -0.18 -4.43
N ILE A 51 9.17 0.60 -3.55
CA ILE A 51 8.88 0.66 -2.11
C ILE A 51 8.54 2.10 -1.73
N GLU A 52 7.37 2.30 -1.12
CA GLU A 52 6.97 3.55 -0.48
C GLU A 52 7.28 3.48 1.01
N THR A 53 7.79 4.56 1.62
CA THR A 53 8.10 4.58 3.05
C THR A 53 7.29 5.64 3.78
N GLU A 54 6.67 5.27 4.91
CA GLU A 54 5.91 6.18 5.78
C GLU A 54 6.38 6.07 7.24
N ASP A 55 6.52 7.21 7.92
CA ASP A 55 6.75 7.27 9.37
C ASP A 55 5.43 7.49 10.12
N ILE A 56 5.06 6.52 10.96
CA ILE A 56 3.80 6.51 11.71
C ILE A 56 4.00 6.54 13.23
N ALA A 57 5.24 6.76 13.70
CA ALA A 57 5.59 6.74 15.12
C ALA A 57 6.29 8.03 15.57
N HIS A 58 6.10 9.12 14.83
CA HIS A 58 6.71 10.42 15.13
C HIS A 58 6.02 11.10 16.34
N ARG A 59 6.71 12.05 17.01
CA ARG A 59 6.11 13.03 17.97
C ARG A 59 5.23 12.49 19.12
N ARG A 60 5.61 11.40 19.80
CA ARG A 60 4.84 10.83 20.94
C ARG A 60 3.40 10.46 20.53
N GLU A 61 3.23 9.96 19.31
CA GLU A 61 1.95 9.48 18.83
C GLU A 61 1.36 8.38 19.71
N THR A 62 0.03 8.35 19.78
CA THR A 62 -0.70 7.28 20.47
C THR A 62 -0.83 6.09 19.54
N VAL A 63 -1.07 4.91 20.12
CA VAL A 63 -1.33 3.69 19.34
C VAL A 63 -2.49 3.89 18.35
N VAL A 64 -3.56 4.57 18.77
CA VAL A 64 -4.73 4.83 17.92
C VAL A 64 -4.35 5.66 16.68
N VAL A 65 -3.63 6.77 16.88
CA VAL A 65 -3.19 7.64 15.77
C VAL A 65 -2.23 6.90 14.83
N ALA A 66 -1.33 6.07 15.37
CA ALA A 66 -0.42 5.29 14.54
C ALA A 66 -1.18 4.25 13.67
N LEU A 67 -2.20 3.60 14.21
CA LEU A 67 -3.05 2.66 13.45
C LEU A 67 -3.86 3.37 12.36
N GLU A 68 -4.40 4.56 12.65
CA GLU A 68 -5.08 5.39 11.64
C GLU A 68 -4.14 5.76 10.50
N LYS A 69 -2.91 6.15 10.82
CA LYS A 69 -1.87 6.43 9.80
C LYS A 69 -1.48 5.19 9.01
N CYS A 70 -1.36 4.04 9.67
CA CYS A 70 -1.10 2.77 8.98
C CYS A 70 -2.17 2.48 7.92
N ARG A 71 -3.45 2.60 8.27
CA ARG A 71 -4.57 2.41 7.34
C ARG A 71 -4.57 3.44 6.22
N ALA A 72 -4.39 4.72 6.56
CA ALA A 72 -4.31 5.79 5.58
C ALA A 72 -3.13 5.62 4.61
N ALA A 73 -1.97 5.14 5.09
CA ALA A 73 -0.82 4.87 4.24
C ALA A 73 -1.08 3.71 3.28
N LEU A 74 -1.74 2.63 3.75
CA LEU A 74 -2.15 1.52 2.89
C LEU A 74 -3.11 1.96 1.78
N ASP A 75 -4.17 2.70 2.13
CA ASP A 75 -5.11 3.25 1.15
C ASP A 75 -4.42 4.18 0.15
N ARG A 76 -3.53 5.06 0.64
CA ARG A 76 -2.81 6.01 -0.22
C ARG A 76 -1.90 5.30 -1.21
N VAL A 77 -1.14 4.29 -0.76
CA VAL A 77 -0.30 3.46 -1.66
C VAL A 77 -1.18 2.66 -2.64
N TRP A 78 -2.32 2.15 -2.17
CA TRP A 78 -3.27 1.44 -3.02
C TRP A 78 -3.88 2.34 -4.11
N GLN A 79 -4.25 3.58 -3.78
CA GLN A 79 -4.94 4.46 -4.71
C GLN A 79 -3.99 5.23 -5.62
N HIS A 80 -2.82 5.62 -5.14
CA HIS A 80 -1.99 6.64 -5.80
C HIS A 80 -0.59 6.18 -6.23
N SER A 81 -0.18 4.95 -5.91
CA SER A 81 1.14 4.41 -6.29
C SER A 81 1.05 3.02 -6.93
N HIS A 82 2.05 2.65 -7.72
CA HIS A 82 2.23 1.29 -8.22
C HIS A 82 3.22 0.47 -7.38
N ALA A 83 3.62 1.00 -6.23
CA ALA A 83 4.55 0.31 -5.34
C ALA A 83 4.07 -1.09 -4.94
N GLU A 84 5.03 -2.01 -4.95
CA GLU A 84 4.85 -3.37 -4.48
C GLU A 84 4.77 -3.42 -2.96
N PHE A 85 5.62 -2.61 -2.31
CA PHE A 85 5.76 -2.60 -0.87
C PHE A 85 5.47 -1.24 -0.24
N LEU A 86 4.88 -1.28 0.95
CA LEU A 86 4.84 -0.16 1.90
C LEU A 86 5.73 -0.51 3.09
N ARG A 87 6.70 0.35 3.37
CA ARG A 87 7.58 0.27 4.53
C ARG A 87 7.12 1.26 5.59
N LEU A 88 6.70 0.74 6.74
CA LEU A 88 6.29 1.56 7.88
C LEU A 88 7.43 1.67 8.89
N ILE A 89 7.77 2.90 9.27
CA ILE A 89 8.57 3.18 10.46
C ILE A 89 7.62 3.25 11.65
N VAL A 90 7.69 2.25 12.51
CA VAL A 90 6.79 2.06 13.66
C VAL A 90 7.45 2.37 15.01
N GLY A 91 8.77 2.57 15.00
CA GLY A 91 9.56 2.70 16.24
C GLY A 91 9.52 1.42 17.08
N GLY A 92 10.04 1.48 18.30
CA GLY A 92 9.99 0.34 19.24
C GLY A 92 8.79 0.40 20.18
N GLY A 93 8.35 -0.76 20.69
CA GLY A 93 7.37 -0.86 21.77
C GLY A 93 5.92 -0.93 21.29
N ARG A 94 4.99 -0.33 22.05
CA ARG A 94 3.54 -0.55 21.93
C ARG A 94 2.95 -0.26 20.56
N ILE A 95 3.48 0.72 19.81
CA ILE A 95 3.03 1.00 18.44
C ILE A 95 3.39 -0.15 17.51
N GLY A 96 4.63 -0.63 17.56
CA GLY A 96 5.08 -1.77 16.76
C GLY A 96 4.23 -3.01 17.03
N ASP A 97 3.98 -3.34 18.29
CA ASP A 97 3.16 -4.51 18.68
C ASP A 97 1.72 -4.39 18.14
N ALA A 98 1.11 -3.20 18.27
CA ALA A 98 -0.24 -2.95 17.79
C ALA A 98 -0.32 -3.00 16.26
N VAL A 99 0.65 -2.44 15.55
CA VAL A 99 0.73 -2.50 14.08
C VAL A 99 0.89 -3.94 13.61
N LEU A 100 1.72 -4.75 14.27
CA LEU A 100 1.87 -6.17 13.91
C LEU A 100 0.56 -6.95 14.11
N ALA A 101 -0.18 -6.68 15.18
CA ALA A 101 -1.49 -7.30 15.40
C ALA A 101 -2.52 -6.88 14.34
N GLU A 102 -2.55 -5.59 13.97
CA GLU A 102 -3.40 -5.08 12.89
C GLU A 102 -3.04 -5.70 11.54
N LEU A 103 -1.76 -5.78 11.20
CA LEU A 103 -1.31 -6.38 9.93
C LEU A 103 -1.63 -7.87 9.85
N HIS A 104 -1.51 -8.61 10.97
CA HIS A 104 -1.96 -9.99 11.04
C HIS A 104 -3.45 -10.11 10.72
N TYR A 105 -4.29 -9.23 11.29
CA TYR A 105 -5.71 -9.19 10.98
C TYR A 105 -5.96 -8.87 9.50
N LEU A 106 -5.34 -7.82 8.96
CA LEU A 106 -5.50 -7.42 7.55
C LEU A 106 -5.03 -8.49 6.56
N GLN A 107 -3.96 -9.23 6.88
CA GLN A 107 -3.52 -10.37 6.07
C GLN A 107 -4.55 -11.51 6.10
N SER A 108 -5.13 -11.81 7.27
CA SER A 108 -6.17 -12.84 7.39
C SER A 108 -7.45 -12.51 6.61
N GLN A 109 -7.71 -11.21 6.38
CA GLN A 109 -8.83 -10.73 5.56
C GLN A 109 -8.46 -10.62 4.06
N GLY A 110 -7.21 -10.93 3.69
CA GLY A 110 -6.72 -10.79 2.32
C GLY A 110 -6.45 -9.35 1.88
N THR A 111 -6.66 -8.35 2.74
CA THR A 111 -6.46 -6.92 2.41
C THR A 111 -5.01 -6.62 2.01
N ILE A 112 -4.04 -7.18 2.74
CA ILE A 112 -2.62 -7.16 2.36
C ILE A 112 -2.18 -8.58 1.99
N LEU A 113 -1.15 -8.68 1.14
CA LEU A 113 -0.67 -9.98 0.67
C LEU A 113 0.22 -10.66 1.70
N ASP A 114 1.14 -9.88 2.29
CA ASP A 114 2.08 -10.37 3.29
C ASP A 114 2.69 -9.22 4.08
N TYR A 115 3.35 -9.50 5.20
CA TYR A 115 4.20 -8.53 5.88
C TYR A 115 5.36 -9.22 6.60
N ARG A 116 6.47 -8.51 6.75
CA ARG A 116 7.62 -8.94 7.53
C ARG A 116 8.17 -7.80 8.38
N GLN A 117 8.55 -8.11 9.61
CA GLN A 117 9.33 -7.18 10.41
C GLN A 117 10.78 -7.18 9.91
N GLU A 118 11.29 -6.03 9.46
CA GLU A 118 12.68 -5.92 9.01
C GLU A 118 13.63 -5.80 10.21
N ASN A 119 13.20 -5.01 11.20
CA ASN A 119 13.87 -4.82 12.47
C ASN A 119 12.84 -4.32 13.50
N ARG A 120 13.28 -4.09 14.74
CA ARG A 120 12.39 -3.65 15.83
C ARG A 120 11.63 -2.34 15.55
N GLY A 121 12.10 -1.50 14.62
CA GLY A 121 11.54 -0.19 14.31
C GLY A 121 10.83 -0.08 12.96
N ALA A 122 10.81 -1.13 12.15
CA ALA A 122 10.27 -1.07 10.79
C ALA A 122 9.62 -2.38 10.34
N VAL A 123 8.51 -2.25 9.61
CA VAL A 123 7.76 -3.35 9.01
C VAL A 123 7.62 -3.10 7.51
N LEU A 124 7.86 -4.13 6.71
CA LEU A 124 7.65 -4.11 5.27
C LEU A 124 6.38 -4.90 4.94
N ILE A 125 5.45 -4.27 4.23
CA ILE A 125 4.14 -4.81 3.89
C ILE A 125 4.07 -4.97 2.37
N ARG A 126 3.69 -6.14 1.90
CA ARG A 126 3.44 -6.40 0.48
C ARG A 126 1.99 -6.07 0.15
N VAL A 127 1.80 -5.08 -0.70
CA VAL A 127 0.48 -4.58 -1.12
C VAL A 127 0.06 -5.21 -2.45
N ARG A 128 1.03 -5.38 -3.37
CA ARG A 128 0.83 -5.84 -4.75
C ARG A 128 1.77 -6.98 -5.14
N ASN A 129 1.50 -7.57 -6.30
CA ASN A 129 2.29 -8.65 -6.89
C ASN A 129 3.34 -8.14 -7.87
#